data_AF-X1JSS0-F1
#
_entry.id   AF-X1JSS0-F1
#
_cell.length_a   1.000
_cell.length_b   1.000
_cell.length_c   1.000
_cell.angle_alpha   90.00
_cell.angle_beta   90.00
_cell.angle_gamma   90.00
#
_symmetry.space_group_name_H-M   'P 1'
#
loop_
_entity.id
_entity.type
_entity.pdbx_description
1 polymer ?
#
loop_
_entity_poly.entity_id
_entity_poly.type
_entity_poly.pdbx_seq_one_letter_code
_entity_poly.pdbx_strand_id
1 'polypeptide(L)'
;NTLPYNVNGADLIVGIWDSGAVRTTHQEFGGRVVVMDGASNANHSTHVGGTIGAAGVVANALGMAPSVLIDSYEWTSDVSEMTSRAMSYPNEPDKIQASNHSYGYVCGWEHGFSPPRWYGTWGDRESEYFGIYDSYVVPWDNLCYNAPYYLPFKAIGNDRSDKAPLEGETFEYYRFPKWRTNNYDPLKDPYDDGWDNGGFDTIMTVGVAKNIMTVGAVNDAVSAGVRDPSQGTMTSFSGWGPTDDGRIKPDIVTNGVGLYSPV
;
A
#
# COMPACT_ATOMS: atom_id res chain seq x y z
N ASN A 1 8.22 22.77 -1.44
CA ASN A 1 7.63 24.12 -1.21
C ASN A 1 8.46 25.22 -1.81
N THR A 2 8.45 25.34 -3.13
CA THR A 2 9.03 26.48 -3.81
C THR A 2 8.00 27.08 -4.75
N LEU A 3 8.31 28.28 -5.23
CA LEU A 3 7.51 28.99 -6.20
C LEU A 3 7.24 28.14 -7.47
N PRO A 4 6.14 28.39 -8.18
CA PRO A 4 5.22 29.51 -7.95
C PRO A 4 4.04 29.20 -7.02
N TYR A 5 3.74 27.93 -6.74
CA TYR A 5 2.47 27.56 -6.11
C TYR A 5 2.51 27.49 -4.59
N ASN A 6 3.69 27.30 -3.98
CA ASN A 6 3.87 27.23 -2.53
C ASN A 6 2.88 26.29 -1.80
N VAL A 7 2.47 25.20 -2.46
CA VAL A 7 1.53 24.21 -1.91
C VAL A 7 2.27 23.25 -0.98
N ASN A 8 1.94 23.29 0.31
CA ASN A 8 2.64 22.58 1.37
C ASN A 8 1.72 21.73 2.27
N GLY A 9 0.42 21.71 1.98
CA GLY A 9 -0.60 21.04 2.79
C GLY A 9 -1.03 21.80 4.04
N ALA A 10 -0.65 23.08 4.20
CA ALA A 10 -1.14 23.90 5.31
C ALA A 10 -2.68 23.89 5.37
N ASP A 11 -3.21 23.82 6.59
CA ASP A 11 -4.64 23.75 6.91
C ASP A 11 -5.38 22.50 6.39
N LEU A 12 -4.66 21.52 5.85
CA LEU A 12 -5.22 20.22 5.45
C LEU A 12 -4.84 19.13 6.45
N ILE A 13 -5.74 18.15 6.57
CA ILE A 13 -5.53 16.91 7.32
C ILE A 13 -5.53 15.75 6.33
N VAL A 14 -4.54 14.87 6.44
CA VAL A 14 -4.48 13.59 5.73
C VAL A 14 -4.58 12.45 6.74
N GLY A 15 -5.39 11.45 6.42
CA GLY A 15 -5.46 10.23 7.21
C GLY A 15 -4.38 9.23 6.79
N ILE A 16 -3.80 8.51 7.73
CA ILE A 16 -2.86 7.41 7.46
C ILE A 16 -3.32 6.18 8.22
N TRP A 17 -3.59 5.09 7.51
CA TRP A 17 -3.81 3.76 8.07
C TRP A 17 -2.63 2.87 7.71
N ASP A 18 -2.07 2.20 8.71
CA ASP A 18 -0.86 1.39 8.55
C ASP A 18 -0.73 0.31 9.66
N SER A 19 0.41 -0.36 9.77
CA SER A 19 0.74 -1.39 10.77
C SER A 19 0.71 -0.95 12.23
N GLY A 20 0.59 0.34 12.46
CA GLY A 20 0.58 1.00 13.76
C GLY A 20 0.53 2.50 13.58
N ALA A 21 0.77 3.24 14.66
CA ALA A 21 0.79 4.69 14.64
C ALA A 21 2.09 5.28 14.07
N VAL A 22 1.99 6.45 13.43
CA VAL A 22 3.10 7.35 13.18
C VAL A 22 3.66 7.83 14.52
N ARG A 23 4.99 7.81 14.69
CA ARG A 23 5.66 8.29 15.90
C ARG A 23 5.50 9.80 16.08
N THR A 24 4.53 10.21 16.90
CA THR A 24 4.20 11.62 17.19
C THR A 24 5.36 12.44 17.77
N THR A 25 6.31 11.78 18.43
CA THR A 25 7.48 12.40 19.07
C THR A 25 8.67 12.61 18.12
N HIS A 26 8.59 12.15 16.87
CA HIS A 26 9.69 12.32 15.93
C HIS A 26 9.86 13.80 15.55
N GLN A 27 11.11 14.26 15.50
CA GLN A 27 11.47 15.68 15.28
C GLN A 27 10.88 16.28 14.00
N GLU A 28 10.65 15.45 12.98
CA GLU A 28 10.11 15.87 11.68
C GLU A 28 8.64 16.30 11.72
N PHE A 29 7.87 15.93 12.76
CA PHE A 29 6.44 16.23 12.80
C PHE A 29 6.10 17.45 13.65
N GLY A 30 6.86 17.74 14.71
CA GLY A 30 6.67 18.96 15.52
C GLY A 30 5.24 19.13 16.07
N GLY A 31 4.56 18.04 16.41
CA GLY A 31 3.18 18.05 16.93
C GLY A 31 2.07 17.98 15.87
N ARG A 32 2.40 17.84 14.59
CA ARG A 32 1.40 17.75 13.48
C ARG A 32 0.78 16.36 13.29
N VAL A 33 1.08 15.40 14.18
CA VAL A 33 0.53 14.03 14.12
C VAL A 33 -0.32 13.80 15.35
N VAL A 34 -1.54 13.30 15.15
CA VAL A 34 -2.44 12.83 16.20
C VAL A 34 -2.73 11.34 15.97
N VAL A 35 -2.63 10.53 17.02
CA VAL A 35 -3.05 9.11 16.96
C VAL A 35 -4.51 9.04 17.37
N MET A 36 -5.34 8.47 16.50
CA MET A 36 -6.80 8.60 16.59
C MET A 36 -7.49 7.40 17.26
N ASP A 37 -6.84 6.24 17.24
CA ASP A 37 -7.38 4.94 17.72
C ASP A 37 -6.58 4.33 18.88
N GLY A 38 -5.52 5.01 19.32
CA GLY A 38 -4.66 4.57 20.43
C GLY A 38 -3.61 3.52 20.04
N ALA A 39 -3.35 3.30 18.75
CA ALA A 39 -2.33 2.39 18.28
C ALA A 39 -0.92 2.70 18.82
N SER A 40 -0.09 1.65 18.94
CA SER A 40 1.33 1.79 19.24
C SER A 40 2.13 2.17 18.00
N ASN A 41 3.25 2.87 18.19
CA ASN A 41 4.07 3.32 17.07
C ASN A 41 4.68 2.16 16.27
N ALA A 42 4.75 2.31 14.95
CA ALA A 42 5.49 1.41 14.06
C ALA A 42 6.46 2.18 13.15
N ASN A 43 7.62 1.57 12.85
CA ASN A 43 8.63 2.20 11.99
C ASN A 43 8.11 2.39 10.56
N HIS A 44 7.34 1.42 10.05
CA HIS A 44 6.73 1.51 8.72
C HIS A 44 5.76 2.69 8.63
N SER A 45 4.84 2.82 9.59
CA SER A 45 3.93 3.96 9.67
C SER A 45 4.66 5.30 9.74
N THR A 46 5.72 5.39 10.55
CA THR A 46 6.53 6.61 10.68
C THR A 46 7.21 7.00 9.37
N HIS A 47 7.69 6.01 8.60
CA HIS A 47 8.30 6.20 7.28
C HIS A 47 7.28 6.67 6.24
N VAL A 48 6.09 6.07 6.24
CA VAL A 48 4.95 6.49 5.41
C VAL A 48 4.52 7.93 5.74
N GLY A 49 4.28 8.22 7.03
CA GLY A 49 3.89 9.56 7.49
C GLY A 49 4.94 10.62 7.21
N GLY A 50 6.22 10.26 7.29
CA GLY A 50 7.31 11.15 6.92
C GLY A 50 7.37 11.47 5.44
N THR A 51 7.18 10.48 4.57
CA THR A 51 7.15 10.66 3.10
C THR A 51 6.07 11.67 2.70
N ILE A 52 4.94 11.63 3.41
CA ILE A 52 3.84 12.57 3.21
C ILE A 52 4.15 13.95 3.82
N GLY A 53 4.54 14.01 5.09
CA GLY A 53 4.45 15.24 5.88
C GLY A 53 5.64 15.61 6.74
N ALA A 54 6.82 14.99 6.59
CA ALA A 54 8.00 15.40 7.36
C ALA A 54 8.43 16.84 7.04
N ALA A 55 8.81 17.60 8.06
CA ALA A 55 9.15 19.03 7.97
C ALA A 55 10.45 19.31 7.20
N GLY A 56 11.32 18.30 7.05
CA GLY A 56 12.65 18.46 6.48
C GLY A 56 13.64 19.07 7.47
N VAL A 57 13.51 18.77 8.78
CA VAL A 57 14.53 19.11 9.79
C VAL A 57 15.87 18.50 9.35
N VAL A 58 15.83 17.24 8.91
CA VAL A 58 16.82 16.67 8.01
C VAL A 58 16.37 16.92 6.57
N ALA A 59 17.14 17.70 5.81
CA ALA A 59 16.72 18.17 4.48
C ALA A 59 16.31 17.05 3.50
N ASN A 60 16.99 15.89 3.57
CA ASN A 60 16.68 14.72 2.73
C ASN A 60 15.40 13.99 3.12
N ALA A 61 14.86 14.23 4.32
CA ALA A 61 13.62 13.63 4.82
C ALA A 61 12.39 14.50 4.51
N LEU A 62 12.52 15.61 3.79
CA LEU A 62 11.41 16.52 3.51
C LEU A 62 10.26 15.78 2.82
N GLY A 63 9.08 15.78 3.45
CA GLY A 63 7.87 15.19 2.89
C GLY A 63 7.26 16.07 1.80
N MET A 64 6.34 15.48 1.03
CA MET A 64 5.68 16.16 -0.10
C MET A 64 4.79 17.34 0.34
N ALA A 65 4.16 17.24 1.51
CA ALA A 65 3.28 18.22 2.13
C ALA A 65 3.73 18.52 3.57
N PRO A 66 4.87 19.23 3.77
CA PRO A 66 5.55 19.32 5.06
C PRO A 66 4.83 20.22 6.08
N SER A 67 3.68 20.80 5.73
CA SER A 67 2.82 21.57 6.64
C SER A 67 1.46 20.90 6.88
N VAL A 68 1.23 19.71 6.32
CA VAL A 68 0.01 18.94 6.54
C VAL A 68 -0.09 18.46 7.99
N LEU A 69 -1.31 18.35 8.48
CA LEU A 69 -1.65 17.62 9.70
C LEU A 69 -1.94 16.16 9.37
N ILE A 70 -1.58 15.24 10.26
CA ILE A 70 -1.73 13.80 10.06
C ILE A 70 -2.61 13.23 11.18
N ASP A 71 -3.73 12.64 10.78
CA ASP A 71 -4.52 11.75 11.62
C ASP A 71 -4.04 10.31 11.36
N SER A 72 -3.40 9.70 12.36
CA SER A 72 -2.80 8.37 12.26
C SER A 72 -3.68 7.32 12.90
N TYR A 73 -3.83 6.22 12.19
CA TYR A 73 -4.61 5.04 12.54
C TYR A 73 -3.77 3.77 12.28
N GLU A 74 -4.07 2.69 12.98
CA GLU A 74 -3.70 1.35 12.59
C GLU A 74 -4.75 0.72 11.65
N TRP A 75 -4.38 -0.33 10.92
CA TRP A 75 -5.19 -0.86 9.82
C TRP A 75 -6.49 -1.57 10.24
N THR A 76 -6.75 -1.81 11.53
CA THR A 76 -7.92 -2.55 11.98
C THR A 76 -9.14 -1.64 11.94
N SER A 77 -10.27 -2.17 11.46
CA SER A 77 -11.51 -1.40 11.30
C SER A 77 -11.41 -0.24 10.30
N ASP A 78 -10.38 -0.24 9.44
CA ASP A 78 -10.07 0.81 8.47
C ASP A 78 -11.30 1.36 7.72
N VAL A 79 -12.14 0.49 7.13
CA VAL A 79 -13.34 0.92 6.40
C VAL A 79 -14.31 1.68 7.27
N SER A 80 -14.51 1.26 8.53
CA SER A 80 -15.41 1.95 9.46
C SER A 80 -14.86 3.32 9.84
N GLU A 81 -13.56 3.39 10.12
CA GLU A 81 -12.89 4.64 10.50
C GLU A 81 -12.83 5.60 9.33
N MET A 82 -12.42 5.15 8.15
CA MET A 82 -12.48 5.92 6.90
C MET A 82 -13.89 6.44 6.67
N THR A 83 -14.93 5.62 6.83
CA THR A 83 -16.33 6.06 6.66
C THR A 83 -16.68 7.20 7.62
N SER A 84 -16.16 7.17 8.85
CA SER A 84 -16.36 8.24 9.83
C SER A 84 -15.58 9.53 9.51
N ARG A 85 -14.50 9.44 8.73
CA ARG A 85 -13.62 10.57 8.39
C ARG A 85 -13.81 11.09 6.96
N ALA A 86 -14.44 10.32 6.08
CA ALA A 86 -14.55 10.63 4.65
C ALA A 86 -15.41 11.87 4.39
N MET A 87 -14.86 12.80 3.61
CA MET A 87 -15.55 14.01 3.18
C MET A 87 -16.61 13.70 2.11
N SER A 88 -17.87 14.01 2.41
CA SER A 88 -19.02 13.77 1.53
C SER A 88 -19.46 15.01 0.72
N TYR A 89 -19.10 16.21 1.18
CA TYR A 89 -19.33 17.47 0.49
C TYR A 89 -18.15 18.44 0.68
N PRO A 90 -17.98 19.48 -0.17
CA PRO A 90 -16.81 20.36 -0.09
C PRO A 90 -16.67 21.00 1.29
N ASN A 91 -15.46 20.91 1.86
CA ASN A 91 -15.10 21.50 3.16
C ASN A 91 -15.98 21.01 4.33
N GLU A 92 -16.44 19.76 4.28
CA GLU A 92 -17.15 19.16 5.41
C GLU A 92 -16.30 19.26 6.69
N PRO A 93 -16.82 19.88 7.77
CA PRO A 93 -16.07 20.04 9.02
C PRO A 93 -15.64 18.70 9.59
N ASP A 94 -14.44 18.67 10.15
CA ASP A 94 -13.88 17.48 10.78
C ASP A 94 -13.86 16.27 9.83
N LYS A 95 -13.59 16.45 8.53
CA LYS A 95 -13.40 15.36 7.56
C LYS A 95 -12.13 15.52 6.75
N ILE A 96 -11.69 14.44 6.14
CA ILE A 96 -10.49 14.37 5.31
C ILE A 96 -10.85 14.15 3.85
N GLN A 97 -10.09 14.79 2.95
CA GLN A 97 -10.21 14.63 1.50
C GLN A 97 -9.36 13.49 0.96
N ALA A 98 -8.26 13.16 1.65
CA ALA A 98 -7.31 12.16 1.20
C ALA A 98 -6.80 11.34 2.37
N SER A 99 -6.47 10.09 2.08
CA SER A 99 -5.79 9.21 3.02
C SER A 99 -4.80 8.29 2.31
N ASN A 100 -3.86 7.74 3.07
CA ASN A 100 -2.89 6.77 2.60
C ASN A 100 -3.09 5.41 3.29
N HIS A 101 -2.96 4.33 2.49
CA HIS A 101 -3.13 2.95 2.92
C HIS A 101 -2.00 2.07 2.35
N SER A 102 -0.86 2.01 3.04
CA SER A 102 0.34 1.27 2.60
C SER A 102 0.42 -0.12 3.24
N TYR A 103 -0.66 -0.87 3.14
CA TYR A 103 -0.79 -2.25 3.63
C TYR A 103 -1.64 -3.07 2.65
N GLY A 104 -1.75 -4.37 2.84
CA GLY A 104 -2.60 -5.24 2.03
C GLY A 104 -2.91 -6.55 2.72
N TYR A 105 -3.82 -7.33 2.15
CA TYR A 105 -4.06 -8.71 2.57
C TYR A 105 -3.01 -9.63 1.95
N VAL A 106 -2.43 -10.52 2.74
CA VAL A 106 -1.45 -11.48 2.24
C VAL A 106 -2.09 -12.35 1.13
N CYS A 107 -1.38 -12.46 0.01
CA CYS A 107 -1.74 -13.25 -1.18
C CYS A 107 -0.46 -13.87 -1.74
N GLY A 108 -0.58 -15.00 -2.45
CA GLY A 108 0.60 -15.63 -3.07
C GLY A 108 1.58 -16.23 -2.07
N TRP A 109 2.88 -16.12 -2.36
CA TRP A 109 3.97 -16.66 -1.54
C TRP A 109 4.43 -15.68 -0.46
N GLU A 110 4.33 -16.08 0.81
CA GLU A 110 4.79 -15.29 1.95
C GLU A 110 6.02 -15.93 2.63
N HIS A 111 7.14 -15.20 2.58
CA HIS A 111 8.44 -15.65 3.06
C HIS A 111 8.80 -15.21 4.48
N GLY A 112 7.93 -14.47 5.16
CA GLY A 112 8.04 -14.12 6.57
C GLY A 112 7.87 -15.30 7.53
N PHE A 113 7.50 -16.48 7.02
CA PHE A 113 7.41 -17.75 7.74
C PHE A 113 8.50 -18.73 7.33
N SER A 114 8.83 -19.65 8.24
CA SER A 114 9.76 -20.75 7.97
C SER A 114 9.12 -22.07 8.43
N PRO A 115 8.69 -22.94 7.51
CA PRO A 115 8.77 -22.81 6.05
C PRO A 115 7.86 -21.69 5.48
N PRO A 116 8.10 -21.21 4.24
CA PRO A 116 7.25 -20.21 3.59
C PRO A 116 5.79 -20.71 3.47
N ARG A 117 4.85 -19.76 3.39
CA ARG A 117 3.41 -20.04 3.31
C ARG A 117 2.83 -19.65 1.97
N TRP A 118 1.96 -20.50 1.45
CA TRP A 118 1.10 -20.23 0.31
C TRP A 118 -0.26 -19.68 0.76
N TYR A 119 -0.59 -18.48 0.31
CA TYR A 119 -1.87 -17.79 0.51
C TYR A 119 -2.68 -17.78 -0.79
N GLY A 120 -3.19 -18.95 -1.15
CA GLY A 120 -4.16 -19.15 -2.22
C GLY A 120 -4.91 -20.47 -2.01
N THR A 121 -5.88 -20.74 -2.86
CA THR A 121 -6.66 -21.98 -2.82
C THR A 121 -5.77 -23.16 -3.16
N TRP A 122 -5.76 -24.16 -2.28
CA TRP A 122 -4.99 -25.38 -2.51
C TRP A 122 -5.47 -26.13 -3.75
N GLY A 123 -4.55 -26.35 -4.69
CA GLY A 123 -4.80 -27.01 -5.98
C GLY A 123 -4.73 -26.05 -7.16
N ASP A 124 -4.86 -24.74 -6.91
CA ASP A 124 -4.64 -23.71 -7.91
C ASP A 124 -3.15 -23.42 -8.04
N ARG A 125 -2.77 -22.91 -9.21
CA ARG A 125 -1.36 -22.69 -9.58
C ARG A 125 -0.91 -21.25 -9.38
N GLU A 126 -1.85 -20.38 -9.01
CA GLU A 126 -1.74 -18.95 -8.76
C GLU A 126 -2.74 -18.62 -7.63
N SER A 127 -2.51 -17.54 -6.91
CA SER A 127 -3.44 -17.09 -5.87
C SER A 127 -4.62 -16.37 -6.50
N GLU A 128 -5.82 -16.85 -6.22
CA GLU A 128 -7.08 -16.22 -6.63
C GLU A 128 -7.32 -14.84 -5.99
N TYR A 129 -6.44 -14.41 -5.07
CA TYR A 129 -6.54 -13.12 -4.41
C TYR A 129 -5.86 -11.99 -5.20
N PHE A 130 -5.02 -12.33 -6.18
CA PHE A 130 -4.53 -11.35 -7.14
C PHE A 130 -5.66 -10.95 -8.09
N GLY A 131 -5.76 -9.66 -8.39
CA GLY A 131 -6.65 -9.13 -9.42
C GLY A 131 -8.16 -9.17 -9.13
N ILE A 132 -8.60 -9.96 -8.14
CA ILE A 132 -10.00 -10.25 -7.88
C ILE A 132 -10.77 -9.10 -7.21
N TYR A 133 -11.92 -8.75 -7.79
CA TYR A 133 -12.89 -7.86 -7.14
C TYR A 133 -13.84 -8.68 -6.25
N ASP A 134 -13.55 -8.75 -4.95
CA ASP A 134 -14.31 -9.57 -3.99
C ASP A 134 -15.05 -8.76 -2.90
N SER A 135 -15.57 -9.46 -1.89
CA SER A 135 -16.30 -8.86 -0.77
C SER A 135 -15.47 -7.93 0.13
N TYR A 136 -14.13 -8.01 0.12
CA TYR A 136 -13.27 -7.06 0.82
C TYR A 136 -13.08 -5.77 0.04
N VAL A 137 -13.24 -5.81 -1.29
CA VAL A 137 -13.13 -4.64 -2.19
C VAL A 137 -14.41 -3.81 -2.21
N VAL A 138 -15.59 -4.46 -2.17
CA VAL A 138 -16.90 -3.78 -2.22
C VAL A 138 -17.05 -2.62 -1.24
N PRO A 139 -16.66 -2.75 0.05
CA PRO A 139 -16.86 -1.67 1.02
C PRO A 139 -16.05 -0.40 0.71
N TRP A 140 -14.86 -0.52 0.12
CA TRP A 140 -14.04 0.62 -0.29
C TRP A 140 -14.72 1.42 -1.40
N ASP A 141 -15.25 0.73 -2.41
CA ASP A 141 -15.99 1.37 -3.50
C ASP A 141 -17.30 2.00 -3.03
N ASN A 142 -18.02 1.32 -2.13
CA ASN A 142 -19.25 1.85 -1.54
C ASN A 142 -18.98 3.12 -0.71
N LEU A 143 -17.90 3.14 0.06
CA LEU A 143 -17.47 4.31 0.82
C LEU A 143 -17.21 5.48 -0.13
N CYS A 144 -16.34 5.31 -1.12
CA CYS A 144 -15.96 6.39 -2.04
C CYS A 144 -17.15 6.86 -2.90
N TYR A 145 -18.08 5.97 -3.24
CA TYR A 145 -19.32 6.33 -3.93
C TYR A 145 -20.20 7.26 -3.08
N ASN A 146 -20.32 6.98 -1.77
CA ASN A 146 -21.13 7.79 -0.85
C ASN A 146 -20.41 9.05 -0.35
N ALA A 147 -19.08 9.10 -0.45
CA ALA A 147 -18.25 10.23 -0.04
C ALA A 147 -17.40 10.75 -1.22
N PRO A 148 -18.01 11.46 -2.20
CA PRO A 148 -17.36 11.80 -3.47
C PRO A 148 -16.23 12.84 -3.37
N TYR A 149 -15.99 13.41 -2.19
CA TYR A 149 -14.89 14.36 -1.93
C TYR A 149 -13.72 13.72 -1.17
N TYR A 150 -13.75 12.39 -1.02
CA TYR A 150 -12.71 11.61 -0.36
C TYR A 150 -12.03 10.66 -1.35
N LEU A 151 -10.70 10.66 -1.36
CA LEU A 151 -9.87 9.81 -2.22
C LEU A 151 -8.82 9.07 -1.38
N PRO A 152 -9.01 7.76 -1.14
CA PRO A 152 -7.97 6.94 -0.54
C PRO A 152 -6.92 6.54 -1.59
N PHE A 153 -5.65 6.64 -1.20
CA PHE A 153 -4.49 6.16 -1.96
C PHE A 153 -4.03 4.82 -1.38
N LYS A 154 -3.98 3.79 -2.23
CA LYS A 154 -3.73 2.40 -1.84
C LYS A 154 -2.51 1.86 -2.56
N ALA A 155 -1.60 1.23 -1.83
CA ALA A 155 -0.47 0.53 -2.44
C ALA A 155 -0.97 -0.65 -3.30
N ILE A 156 -0.31 -0.89 -4.44
CA ILE A 156 -0.68 -1.99 -5.34
C ILE A 156 -0.27 -3.38 -4.83
N GLY A 157 0.79 -3.44 -4.02
CA GLY A 157 1.42 -4.69 -3.58
C GLY A 157 2.84 -4.87 -4.10
N ASN A 158 3.57 -5.79 -3.47
CA ASN A 158 5.01 -6.00 -3.68
C ASN A 158 5.34 -7.47 -4.05
N ASP A 159 4.34 -8.26 -4.39
CA ASP A 159 4.41 -9.71 -4.46
C ASP A 159 4.92 -10.21 -5.83
N ARG A 160 5.01 -9.33 -6.85
CA ARG A 160 5.28 -9.72 -8.26
C ARG A 160 6.57 -10.51 -8.46
N SER A 161 7.57 -10.32 -7.59
CA SER A 161 8.85 -11.02 -7.68
C SER A 161 8.99 -12.20 -6.73
N ASP A 162 7.98 -12.51 -5.93
CA ASP A 162 8.04 -13.58 -4.93
C ASP A 162 8.06 -14.95 -5.60
N LYS A 163 8.83 -15.83 -4.98
CA LYS A 163 9.31 -17.08 -5.60
C LYS A 163 8.72 -18.28 -4.91
N ALA A 164 8.26 -19.22 -5.72
CA ALA A 164 7.96 -20.53 -5.19
C ALA A 164 9.22 -21.17 -4.57
N PRO A 165 9.05 -22.04 -3.56
CA PRO A 165 10.17 -22.81 -3.00
C PRO A 165 10.91 -23.61 -4.08
N LEU A 166 12.16 -24.00 -3.81
CA LEU A 166 12.86 -24.91 -4.71
C LEU A 166 12.25 -26.33 -4.66
N GLU A 167 12.41 -27.11 -5.72
CA GLU A 167 11.93 -28.50 -5.77
C GLU A 167 12.43 -29.30 -4.55
N GLY A 168 11.48 -29.88 -3.82
CA GLY A 168 11.73 -30.66 -2.62
C GLY A 168 11.77 -29.86 -1.31
N GLU A 169 11.84 -28.53 -1.35
CA GLU A 169 11.75 -27.70 -0.14
C GLU A 169 10.36 -27.75 0.48
N THR A 170 10.28 -27.60 1.80
CA THR A 170 8.99 -27.61 2.50
C THR A 170 8.30 -26.25 2.41
N PHE A 171 6.99 -26.26 2.25
CA PHE A 171 6.12 -25.09 2.41
C PHE A 171 4.84 -25.44 3.17
N GLU A 172 4.16 -24.42 3.67
CA GLU A 172 2.87 -24.52 4.32
C GLU A 172 1.74 -23.99 3.43
N TYR A 173 0.60 -24.68 3.43
CA TYR A 173 -0.62 -24.24 2.73
C TYR A 173 -1.83 -24.45 3.61
N TYR A 174 -2.85 -23.60 3.46
CA TYR A 174 -4.08 -23.72 4.23
C TYR A 174 -5.06 -24.67 3.54
N ARG A 175 -5.54 -25.68 4.29
CA ARG A 175 -6.70 -26.47 3.87
C ARG A 175 -7.56 -26.72 5.09
N PHE A 176 -8.76 -26.12 5.08
CA PHE A 176 -9.65 -26.10 6.23
C PHE A 176 -9.69 -27.45 6.97
N PRO A 177 -9.52 -27.45 8.30
CA PRO A 177 -9.45 -26.28 9.20
C PRO A 177 -8.04 -25.79 9.56
N LYS A 178 -6.97 -26.28 8.92
CA LYS A 178 -5.59 -26.03 9.38
C LYS A 178 -4.56 -25.86 8.27
N TRP A 179 -3.44 -25.24 8.64
CA TRP A 179 -2.21 -25.27 7.86
C TRP A 179 -1.67 -26.71 7.79
N ARG A 180 -1.10 -27.04 6.63
CA ARG A 180 -0.48 -28.32 6.30
C ARG A 180 0.85 -28.06 5.64
N THR A 181 1.78 -29.01 5.79
CA THR A 181 3.09 -28.94 5.15
C THR A 181 3.13 -29.89 3.95
N ASN A 182 3.75 -29.47 2.86
CA ASN A 182 4.11 -30.31 1.71
C ASN A 182 5.56 -30.04 1.29
N ASN A 183 6.14 -30.95 0.52
CA ASN A 183 7.38 -30.69 -0.23
C ASN A 183 6.99 -30.18 -1.61
N TYR A 184 7.61 -29.09 -2.04
CA TYR A 184 7.30 -28.41 -3.27
C TYR A 184 7.63 -29.28 -4.50
N ASP A 185 6.64 -29.48 -5.37
CA ASP A 185 6.75 -30.14 -6.66
C ASP A 185 6.33 -29.15 -7.77
N PRO A 186 7.28 -28.63 -8.58
CA PRO A 186 6.97 -27.63 -9.60
C PRO A 186 6.01 -28.13 -10.69
N LEU A 187 5.76 -29.44 -10.80
CA LEU A 187 4.77 -30.00 -11.73
C LEU A 187 3.35 -29.93 -11.17
N LYS A 188 3.16 -29.71 -9.86
CA LYS A 188 1.83 -29.77 -9.21
C LYS A 188 1.48 -28.52 -8.40
N ASP A 189 2.47 -27.91 -7.78
CA ASP A 189 2.30 -26.85 -6.78
C ASP A 189 2.35 -25.45 -7.41
N PRO A 190 1.93 -24.39 -6.69
CA PRO A 190 1.82 -23.04 -7.25
C PRO A 190 3.12 -22.51 -7.85
N TYR A 191 3.01 -21.69 -8.90
CA TYR A 191 4.15 -21.02 -9.50
C TYR A 191 4.57 -19.79 -8.69
N ASP A 192 5.67 -19.14 -9.10
CA ASP A 192 6.00 -17.78 -8.64
C ASP A 192 4.80 -16.84 -8.81
N ASP A 193 4.65 -15.85 -7.94
CA ASP A 193 3.47 -14.96 -7.98
C ASP A 193 3.41 -14.15 -9.28
N GLY A 194 4.55 -13.75 -9.83
CA GLY A 194 4.62 -13.11 -11.15
C GLY A 194 4.73 -14.09 -12.33
N TRP A 195 4.30 -15.34 -12.20
CA TRP A 195 4.42 -16.32 -13.29
C TRP A 195 3.47 -16.01 -14.45
N ASP A 196 2.24 -15.56 -14.18
CA ASP A 196 1.26 -15.39 -15.24
C ASP A 196 1.58 -14.21 -16.17
N ASN A 197 1.37 -14.43 -17.46
CA ASN A 197 1.44 -13.46 -18.55
C ASN A 197 2.70 -12.54 -18.56
N GLY A 198 3.80 -12.95 -17.93
CA GLY A 198 5.03 -12.16 -17.81
C GLY A 198 5.09 -11.22 -16.59
N GLY A 199 4.40 -11.57 -15.50
CA GLY A 199 4.36 -10.81 -14.25
C GLY A 199 3.15 -9.89 -14.11
N PHE A 200 2.14 -10.06 -14.95
CA PHE A 200 0.86 -9.35 -14.83
C PHE A 200 -0.01 -10.07 -13.81
N ASP A 201 -1.14 -9.46 -13.46
CA ASP A 201 -2.11 -9.99 -12.49
C ASP A 201 -1.50 -10.24 -11.10
N THR A 202 -0.83 -9.21 -10.56
CA THR A 202 -0.18 -9.26 -9.24
C THR A 202 -0.64 -8.12 -8.35
N ILE A 203 -1.88 -7.65 -8.54
CA ILE A 203 -2.50 -6.61 -7.72
C ILE A 203 -3.11 -7.26 -6.48
N MET A 204 -2.72 -6.82 -5.29
CA MET A 204 -3.35 -7.29 -4.06
C MET A 204 -4.82 -6.85 -3.99
N THR A 205 -5.67 -7.67 -3.38
CA THR A 205 -7.15 -7.60 -3.37
C THR A 205 -7.74 -6.17 -3.37
N VAL A 206 -7.47 -5.33 -2.36
CA VAL A 206 -8.11 -3.99 -2.29
C VAL A 206 -7.55 -3.00 -3.33
N GLY A 207 -6.35 -3.22 -3.86
CA GLY A 207 -5.76 -2.41 -4.92
C GLY A 207 -6.58 -2.40 -6.21
N VAL A 208 -7.54 -3.31 -6.36
CA VAL A 208 -8.43 -3.39 -7.52
C VAL A 208 -9.72 -2.58 -7.36
N ALA A 209 -9.97 -1.89 -6.24
CA ALA A 209 -11.19 -1.09 -6.09
C ALA A 209 -11.29 -0.01 -7.19
N LYS A 210 -12.49 0.26 -7.67
CA LYS A 210 -12.73 1.15 -8.82
C LYS A 210 -12.57 2.62 -8.48
N ASN A 211 -12.94 3.01 -7.26
CA ASN A 211 -13.11 4.40 -6.84
C ASN A 211 -11.95 4.91 -5.95
N ILE A 212 -10.84 4.18 -5.92
CA ILE A 212 -9.62 4.54 -5.18
C ILE A 212 -8.50 4.93 -6.15
N MET A 213 -7.44 5.53 -5.62
CA MET A 213 -6.18 5.70 -6.34
C MET A 213 -5.18 4.60 -5.94
N THR A 214 -4.93 3.66 -6.83
CA THR A 214 -3.94 2.59 -6.64
C THR A 214 -2.59 3.04 -7.17
N VAL A 215 -1.55 2.90 -6.35
CA VAL A 215 -0.21 3.43 -6.60
C VAL A 215 0.81 2.29 -6.70
N GLY A 216 1.53 2.24 -7.82
CA GLY A 216 2.67 1.34 -8.02
C GLY A 216 4.03 2.01 -7.79
N ALA A 217 5.08 1.21 -7.71
CA ALA A 217 6.43 1.66 -7.43
C ALA A 217 7.33 1.65 -8.68
N VAL A 218 8.04 2.76 -8.90
CA VAL A 218 9.16 2.90 -9.84
C VAL A 218 10.45 3.27 -9.10
N ASN A 219 11.57 3.11 -9.78
CA ASN A 219 12.85 3.70 -9.36
C ASN A 219 12.80 5.22 -9.41
N ASP A 220 13.68 5.87 -8.64
CA ASP A 220 13.72 7.33 -8.62
C ASP A 220 14.13 7.91 -9.98
N ALA A 221 13.27 8.78 -10.51
CA ALA A 221 13.52 9.55 -11.72
C ALA A 221 14.30 10.84 -11.44
N VAL A 222 14.74 11.08 -10.21
CA VAL A 222 15.50 12.25 -9.78
C VAL A 222 16.80 11.81 -9.13
N SER A 223 17.92 12.34 -9.62
CA SER A 223 19.23 12.13 -9.00
C SER A 223 19.94 13.47 -8.84
N ALA A 224 20.42 13.75 -7.62
CA ALA A 224 21.06 15.03 -7.27
C ALA A 224 20.26 16.28 -7.70
N GLY A 225 18.92 16.21 -7.62
CA GLY A 225 18.02 17.29 -8.02
C GLY A 225 17.77 17.42 -9.53
N VAL A 226 18.35 16.55 -10.35
CA VAL A 226 18.14 16.52 -11.80
C VAL A 226 17.09 15.46 -12.14
N ARG A 227 16.02 15.86 -12.83
CA ARG A 227 14.94 14.97 -13.27
C ARG A 227 15.28 14.31 -14.61
N ASP A 228 15.28 13.00 -14.64
CA ASP A 228 15.34 12.15 -15.82
C ASP A 228 14.23 11.09 -15.77
N PRO A 229 13.08 11.34 -16.44
CA PRO A 229 11.96 10.40 -16.47
C PRO A 229 12.31 9.02 -17.03
N SER A 230 13.36 8.89 -17.84
CA SER A 230 13.78 7.59 -18.37
C SER A 230 14.34 6.65 -17.29
N GLN A 231 14.76 7.19 -16.14
CA GLN A 231 15.20 6.40 -14.98
C GLN A 231 14.02 5.89 -14.13
N GLY A 232 12.83 6.46 -14.30
CA GLY A 232 11.59 6.06 -13.64
C GLY A 232 11.04 4.72 -14.15
N THR A 233 11.85 3.67 -14.03
CA THR A 233 11.56 2.31 -14.49
C THR A 233 10.83 1.52 -13.40
N MET A 234 9.96 0.60 -13.79
CA MET A 234 9.23 -0.26 -12.83
C MET A 234 10.19 -1.06 -11.95
N THR A 235 9.87 -1.14 -10.66
CA THR A 235 10.58 -2.03 -9.73
C THR A 235 10.22 -3.48 -10.02
N SER A 236 11.09 -4.42 -9.63
CA SER A 236 10.81 -5.85 -9.82
C SER A 236 9.62 -6.34 -8.99
N PHE A 237 9.39 -5.73 -7.83
CA PHE A 237 8.40 -6.16 -6.85
C PHE A 237 7.02 -5.54 -7.05
N SER A 238 6.92 -4.33 -7.62
CA SER A 238 5.63 -3.63 -7.76
C SER A 238 4.64 -4.50 -8.52
N GLY A 239 3.47 -4.74 -7.93
CA GLY A 239 2.36 -5.42 -8.59
C GLY A 239 1.98 -4.73 -9.91
N TRP A 240 1.65 -5.54 -10.91
CA TRP A 240 1.16 -5.10 -12.22
C TRP A 240 -0.26 -5.62 -12.40
N GLY A 241 -1.12 -4.80 -13.01
CA GLY A 241 -2.41 -5.29 -13.48
C GLY A 241 -2.29 -6.25 -14.66
N PRO A 242 -3.36 -6.45 -15.45
CA PRO A 242 -4.71 -5.93 -15.22
C PRO A 242 -5.35 -6.52 -13.95
N THR A 243 -6.55 -6.07 -13.60
CA THR A 243 -7.43 -6.85 -12.71
C THR A 243 -8.03 -8.04 -13.48
N ASP A 244 -8.61 -9.04 -12.79
CA ASP A 244 -9.24 -10.21 -13.42
C ASP A 244 -10.31 -9.84 -14.46
N ASP A 245 -11.02 -8.74 -14.22
CA ASP A 245 -12.05 -8.20 -15.11
C ASP A 245 -11.51 -7.24 -16.18
N GLY A 246 -10.18 -7.17 -16.34
CA GLY A 246 -9.49 -6.47 -17.42
C GLY A 246 -9.32 -4.96 -17.22
N ARG A 247 -9.57 -4.42 -16.02
CA ARG A 247 -9.36 -2.99 -15.74
C ARG A 247 -7.87 -2.70 -15.59
N ILE A 248 -7.51 -1.47 -15.93
CA ILE A 248 -6.14 -0.98 -15.80
C ILE A 248 -5.87 -0.57 -14.35
N LYS A 249 -4.84 -1.16 -13.76
CA LYS A 249 -4.23 -0.78 -12.49
C LYS A 249 -2.70 -1.07 -12.57
N PRO A 250 -1.83 -0.35 -11.84
CA PRO A 250 -2.16 0.77 -10.95
C PRO A 250 -2.66 1.98 -11.76
N ASP A 251 -3.32 2.93 -11.11
CA ASP A 251 -3.76 4.17 -11.77
C ASP A 251 -2.56 5.09 -12.04
N ILE A 252 -1.61 5.12 -11.10
CA ILE A 252 -0.38 5.91 -11.18
C ILE A 252 0.81 5.14 -10.59
N VAL A 253 2.02 5.61 -10.88
CA VAL A 253 3.25 5.13 -10.24
C VAL A 253 4.04 6.28 -9.65
N THR A 254 4.78 6.01 -8.57
CA THR A 254 5.65 6.98 -7.90
C THR A 254 6.99 6.34 -7.52
N ASN A 255 7.98 7.15 -7.12
CA ASN A 255 9.22 6.61 -6.57
C ASN A 255 8.90 5.79 -5.30
N GLY A 256 9.20 4.49 -5.33
CA GLY A 256 8.94 3.57 -4.22
C GLY A 256 10.19 2.81 -3.77
N VAL A 257 11.40 3.25 -4.15
CA VAL A 257 12.67 2.57 -3.81
C VAL A 257 13.67 3.54 -3.23
N GLY A 258 14.34 3.14 -2.15
CA GLY A 258 15.41 3.93 -1.56
C GLY A 258 14.94 5.26 -0.97
N LEU A 259 13.66 5.37 -0.61
CA LEU A 259 13.07 6.56 0.01
C LEU A 259 13.71 6.81 1.38
N TYR A 260 14.33 7.98 1.54
CA TYR A 260 14.84 8.45 2.82
C TYR A 260 13.72 9.15 3.59
N SER A 261 13.28 8.55 4.69
CA SER A 261 12.16 9.05 5.50
C SER A 261 12.35 8.65 6.98
N PRO A 262 11.75 9.36 7.95
CA PRO A 262 11.74 9.04 9.38
C PRO A 262 11.36 7.61 9.74
N VAL A 263 11.87 7.11 10.88
CA VAL A 263 11.45 5.82 11.49
C VAL A 263 11.26 5.94 13.00
#